data_AF-A0AAW1KK61-F1
#
_entry.id   AF-A0AAW1KK61-F1
#
_cell.length_a   1.000
_cell.length_b   1.000
_cell.length_c   1.000
_cell.angle_alpha   90.00
_cell.angle_beta   90.00
_cell.angle_gamma   90.00
#
_symmetry.space_group_name_H-M   'P 1'
#
loop_
_entity.id
_entity.type
_entity.pdbx_description
1 polymer ?
#
loop_
_entity_poly.entity_id
_entity_poly.type
_entity_poly.pdbx_seq_one_letter_code
_entity_poly.pdbx_strand_id
1 'polypeptide(L)'
;MTDYKPLTRILRPDKNLPTTSAIRLLHYGSFMARFKYEIIYRNTKKHTNADCLSRFALQHTKPETLGEEATYYLSQIQILPVTRNDIRKETRKDTELTKIINEIQEYY
;
A
#
# COMPACT_ATOMS: atom_id res chain seq x y z
N MET A 1 -13.65 13.10 15.53
CA MET A 1 -13.39 14.42 14.88
C MET A 1 -12.98 14.15 13.43
N THR A 2 -13.53 14.85 12.45
CA THR A 2 -13.24 14.64 11.01
C THR A 2 -13.22 15.99 10.28
N ASP A 3 -12.45 16.11 9.21
CA ASP A 3 -12.49 17.26 8.31
C ASP A 3 -13.49 17.09 7.15
N TYR A 4 -14.21 15.96 7.11
CA TYR A 4 -15.26 15.71 6.13
C TYR A 4 -16.65 16.05 6.69
N LYS A 5 -17.14 17.24 6.33
CA LYS A 5 -18.41 17.79 6.84
C LYS A 5 -19.65 16.91 6.55
N PRO A 6 -19.78 16.22 5.41
CA PRO A 6 -20.91 15.31 5.21
C PRO A 6 -20.91 14.11 6.18
N LEU A 7 -19.74 13.60 6.58
CA LEU A 7 -19.67 12.48 7.53
C LEU A 7 -20.26 12.85 8.90
N THR A 8 -20.08 14.10 9.34
CA THR A 8 -20.64 14.54 10.61
C THR A 8 -22.17 14.54 10.59
N ARG A 9 -22.79 14.66 9.41
CA ARG A 9 -24.25 14.55 9.26
C ARG A 9 -24.71 13.11 9.12
N ILE A 10 -23.95 12.27 8.41
CA ILE A 10 -24.30 10.87 8.12
C ILE A 10 -24.15 9.97 9.35
N LEU A 11 -23.04 10.11 10.08
CA LEU A 11 -22.70 9.26 11.23
C LEU A 11 -23.09 9.90 12.57
N ARG A 12 -24.12 10.74 12.55
CA ARG A 12 -24.62 11.40 13.75
C ARG A 12 -25.37 10.38 14.61
N PRO A 13 -25.05 10.26 15.92
CA PRO A 13 -25.65 9.22 16.78
C PRO A 13 -27.18 9.31 16.86
N ASP A 14 -27.72 10.52 16.70
CA ASP A 14 -29.13 10.85 16.78
C ASP A 14 -29.89 10.63 15.47
N LYS A 15 -29.21 10.22 14.39
CA LYS A 15 -29.83 10.05 13.07
C LYS A 15 -29.67 8.63 12.56
N ASN A 16 -30.77 8.10 12.03
CA ASN A 16 -30.74 6.86 11.27
C ASN A 16 -30.03 7.07 9.93
N LEU A 17 -29.23 6.09 9.54
CA LEU A 17 -28.59 6.06 8.22
C LEU A 17 -29.66 5.92 7.12
N PRO A 18 -29.56 6.66 6.00
CA PRO A 18 -30.45 6.48 4.86
C PRO A 18 -30.40 5.05 4.31
N THR A 19 -31.54 4.50 3.88
CA THR A 19 -31.64 3.14 3.31
C THR A 19 -30.78 2.95 2.06
N THR A 20 -30.53 4.02 1.31
CA THR A 20 -29.67 4.04 0.11
C THR A 20 -28.19 4.27 0.43
N SER A 21 -27.78 4.19 1.70
CA SER A 21 -26.37 4.36 2.08
C SER A 21 -25.52 3.23 1.51
N ALA A 22 -24.33 3.56 1.04
CA ALA A 22 -23.34 2.55 0.69
C ALA A 22 -23.10 1.60 1.90
N ILE A 23 -22.92 0.31 1.62
CA ILE A 23 -22.69 -0.74 2.64
C ILE A 23 -21.59 -0.34 3.64
N ARG A 24 -20.55 0.35 3.15
CA ARG A 24 -19.45 0.86 3.97
C ARG A 24 -19.91 1.80 5.09
N LEU A 25 -20.87 2.70 4.79
CA LEU A 25 -21.42 3.63 5.78
C LEU A 25 -22.32 2.92 6.79
N LEU A 26 -23.07 1.90 6.35
CA LEU A 26 -23.88 1.06 7.25
C LEU A 26 -23.00 0.32 8.25
N HIS A 27 -21.88 -0.27 7.80
CA HIS A 27 -20.92 -0.92 8.67
C HIS A 27 -20.31 0.06 9.68
N TYR A 28 -19.85 1.23 9.24
CA TYR A 28 -19.30 2.23 10.15
C TYR A 28 -20.33 2.75 11.15
N GLY A 29 -21.55 3.08 10.72
CA GLY A 29 -22.58 3.52 11.66
C GLY A 29 -22.96 2.45 12.68
N SER A 30 -23.10 1.20 12.25
CA SER A 30 -23.38 0.06 13.15
C SER A 30 -22.26 -0.14 14.17
N PHE A 31 -21.00 -0.01 13.75
CA PHE A 31 -19.86 -0.08 14.66
C PHE A 31 -19.86 1.09 15.65
N MET A 32 -20.07 2.32 15.18
CA MET A 32 -20.05 3.53 16.00
C MET A 32 -21.22 3.57 17.00
N ALA A 33 -22.39 3.04 16.64
CA ALA A 33 -23.57 2.95 17.52
C ALA A 33 -23.33 2.17 18.83
N ARG A 34 -22.26 1.37 18.89
CA ARG A 34 -21.84 0.64 20.10
C ARG A 34 -21.17 1.53 21.15
N PHE A 35 -20.88 2.78 20.82
CA PHE A 35 -20.15 3.71 21.67
C PHE A 35 -20.97 4.96 21.96
N LYS A 36 -20.69 5.61 23.10
CA LYS A 36 -21.14 6.99 23.36
C LYS A 36 -20.13 7.94 22.75
N TYR A 37 -20.49 8.59 21.64
CA TYR A 37 -19.59 9.49 20.92
C TYR A 37 -20.31 10.74 20.42
N GLU A 38 -19.50 11.76 20.12
CA GLU A 38 -19.91 12.93 19.36
C GLU A 38 -19.03 13.06 18.12
N ILE A 39 -19.64 13.35 16.97
CA ILE A 39 -18.91 13.55 15.71
C ILE A 39 -18.80 15.05 15.37
N ILE A 40 -17.59 15.59 15.54
CA ILE A 40 -17.31 17.02 15.38
C ILE A 40 -16.50 17.26 14.10
N TYR A 41 -16.88 18.31 13.36
CA TYR A 41 -16.12 18.81 12.21
C TYR A 41 -14.91 19.63 12.69
N ARG A 42 -13.73 19.36 12.12
CA ARG A 42 -12.52 20.16 12.29
C ARG A 42 -12.01 20.60 10.93
N ASN A 43 -11.81 21.89 10.74
CA ASN A 43 -11.20 22.40 9.52
C ASN A 43 -9.84 21.73 9.25
N THR A 44 -9.56 21.37 7.99
CA THR A 44 -8.34 20.68 7.54
C THR A 44 -7.06 21.37 8.02
N LYS A 45 -6.99 22.72 8.03
CA LYS A 45 -5.81 23.47 8.52
C LYS A 45 -5.51 23.24 10.00
N LYS A 46 -6.52 22.84 10.78
CA LYS A 46 -6.36 22.49 12.19
C LYS A 46 -6.18 21.00 12.41
N HIS A 47 -6.32 20.16 11.37
CA HIS A 47 -6.27 18.70 11.40
C HIS A 47 -4.91 18.15 10.94
N THR A 48 -3.85 18.95 11.05
CA THR A 48 -2.50 18.65 10.55
C THR A 48 -1.93 17.35 11.11
N ASN A 49 -2.27 16.99 12.35
CA ASN A 49 -1.83 15.75 12.97
C ASN A 49 -2.36 14.51 12.22
N ALA A 50 -3.66 14.43 11.94
CA ALA A 50 -4.20 13.29 11.20
C ALA A 50 -3.86 13.34 9.71
N ASP A 51 -3.78 14.53 9.09
CA ASP A 51 -3.32 14.67 7.71
C ASP A 51 -1.88 14.15 7.55
N CYS A 52 -0.96 14.61 8.42
CA CYS A 52 0.43 14.15 8.44
C CYS A 52 0.52 12.63 8.63
N LEU A 53 -0.17 12.05 9.62
CA LEU A 53 -0.15 10.61 9.86
C LEU A 53 -0.78 9.79 8.72
N SER A 54 -1.87 10.28 8.14
CA SER A 54 -2.52 9.61 7.00
C SER A 54 -1.64 9.58 5.76
N ARG A 55 -0.79 10.60 5.58
CA ARG A 55 0.21 10.68 4.51
C ARG A 55 1.52 9.97 4.85
N PHE A 56 1.86 9.85 6.13
CA PHE A 56 3.08 9.20 6.58
C PHE A 56 3.13 7.72 6.18
N ALA A 57 1.97 7.05 6.13
CA ALA A 57 1.86 5.66 5.69
C ALA A 57 2.19 5.43 4.20
N LEU A 58 2.44 6.47 3.40
CA LEU A 58 2.73 6.35 1.95
C LEU A 58 4.16 5.86 1.64
N GLN A 59 5.00 5.61 2.65
CA GLN A 59 6.33 4.98 2.44
C GLN A 59 6.33 3.46 2.58
N HIS A 60 5.18 2.84 2.88
CA HIS A 60 5.03 1.47 2.46
C HIS A 60 4.89 1.51 0.94
N THR A 61 5.99 1.21 0.24
CA THR A 61 5.88 0.37 -0.95
C THR A 61 4.78 -0.62 -0.60
N LYS A 62 3.63 -0.54 -1.28
CA LYS A 62 2.80 -1.74 -1.36
C LYS A 62 3.82 -2.84 -1.65
N PRO A 63 3.84 -3.99 -0.94
CA PRO A 63 4.45 -5.14 -1.58
C PRO A 63 3.72 -5.16 -2.91
N GLU A 64 4.45 -4.80 -3.97
CA GLU A 64 3.93 -4.89 -5.31
C GLU A 64 3.51 -6.34 -5.34
N THR A 65 2.20 -6.57 -5.30
CA THR A 65 1.68 -7.91 -5.35
C THR A 65 2.15 -8.35 -6.71
N LEU A 66 3.27 -9.08 -6.71
CA LEU A 66 3.87 -9.61 -7.91
C LEU A 66 2.71 -10.29 -8.63
N GLY A 67 2.49 -9.91 -9.89
CA GLY A 67 1.47 -10.56 -10.69
C GLY A 67 1.66 -12.07 -10.62
N GLU A 68 0.59 -12.84 -10.80
CA GLU A 68 0.63 -14.31 -10.69
C GLU A 68 1.78 -14.91 -11.52
N GLU A 69 2.03 -14.36 -12.70
CA GLU A 69 3.17 -14.70 -13.55
C GLU A 69 4.53 -14.48 -12.85
N ALA A 70 4.75 -13.30 -12.27
CA ALA A 70 6.00 -12.98 -11.57
C ALA A 70 6.20 -13.88 -10.35
N THR A 71 5.13 -14.23 -9.62
CA THR A 71 5.22 -15.20 -8.52
C THR A 71 5.55 -16.61 -8.99
N TYR A 72 4.99 -17.06 -10.12
CA TYR A 72 5.29 -18.36 -10.72
C TYR A 72 6.75 -18.43 -11.18
N TYR A 73 7.25 -17.43 -11.90
CA TYR A 73 8.66 -17.42 -12.31
C TYR A 73 9.61 -17.41 -11.09
N LEU A 74 9.29 -16.66 -10.04
CA LEU A 74 10.08 -16.65 -8.82
C LEU A 74 10.12 -18.01 -8.11
N SER A 75 8.99 -18.72 -8.03
CA SER A 75 8.96 -20.05 -7.43
C SER A 75 9.80 -21.04 -8.25
N GLN A 76 9.76 -20.94 -9.59
CA GLN A 76 10.57 -21.77 -10.46
C GLN A 76 12.06 -21.45 -10.36
N ILE A 77 12.44 -20.18 -10.20
CA ILE A 77 13.85 -19.77 -10.02
C ILE A 77 14.40 -20.25 -8.68
N GLN A 78 13.59 -20.21 -7.61
CA GLN A 78 14.03 -20.59 -6.26
C GLN A 78 14.40 -22.07 -6.12
N ILE A 79 13.84 -22.95 -6.96
CA ILE A 79 14.13 -24.39 -6.93
C ILE A 79 15.32 -24.80 -7.82
N LEU A 80 15.88 -23.88 -8.62
CA LEU A 80 17.02 -24.19 -9.48
C LEU A 80 18.26 -24.49 -8.63
N PRO A 81 19.07 -25.49 -9.03
CA PRO A 81 20.31 -25.82 -8.30
C PRO A 81 21.41 -24.76 -8.49
N VAL A 82 21.21 -23.81 -9.42
CA VAL A 82 22.17 -22.76 -9.75
C VAL A 82 21.77 -21.49 -9.04
N THR A 83 22.67 -20.94 -8.22
CA THR A 83 22.43 -19.68 -7.52
C THR A 83 22.92 -18.47 -8.32
N ARG A 84 22.43 -17.28 -7.95
CA ARG A 84 22.95 -16.01 -8.47
C ARG A 84 24.47 -15.88 -8.29
N ASN A 85 25.03 -16.42 -7.21
CA ASN A 85 26.46 -16.38 -6.96
C ASN A 85 27.24 -17.23 -7.94
N ASP A 86 26.70 -18.40 -8.31
CA ASP A 86 27.31 -19.30 -9.30
C ASP A 86 27.32 -18.66 -10.68
N ILE A 87 26.18 -18.11 -11.11
CA ILE A 87 26.08 -17.37 -12.39
C ILE A 87 27.09 -16.23 -12.40
N ARG A 88 27.12 -15.37 -11.37
CA ARG A 88 28.07 -14.25 -11.29
C ARG A 88 29.53 -14.72 -11.39
N LYS A 89 29.87 -15.85 -10.76
CA LYS A 89 31.24 -16.38 -10.77
C LYS A 89 31.62 -16.90 -12.15
N GLU A 90 30.75 -17.65 -12.80
CA GLU A 90 31.04 -18.22 -14.12
C GLU A 90 30.97 -17.16 -15.23
N THR A 91 30.03 -16.22 -15.17
CA THR A 91 29.94 -15.09 -16.12
C THR A 91 31.20 -14.22 -16.10
N ARG A 92 31.85 -14.02 -14.94
CA ARG A 92 33.11 -13.26 -14.83
C ARG A 92 34.34 -13.97 -15.40
N LYS A 93 34.27 -15.30 -15.57
CA LYS A 93 35.35 -16.08 -16.20
C LYS A 93 35.22 -16.10 -17.72
N ASP A 94 34.01 -15.87 -18.22
CA ASP A 94 33.72 -15.83 -19.65
C ASP A 94 34.21 -14.53 -20.27
N THR A 95 35.07 -14.64 -21.28
CA THR A 95 35.72 -13.51 -21.94
C THR A 95 34.78 -12.66 -22.79
N GLU A 96 33.71 -13.25 -23.32
CA GLU A 96 32.71 -12.53 -24.14
C GLU A 96 31.71 -11.82 -23.23
N LEU A 97 31.18 -12.51 -22.21
CA LEU A 97 30.21 -11.92 -21.29
C LEU A 97 30.81 -10.82 -20.40
N THR A 98 32.12 -10.89 -20.10
CA THR A 98 32.81 -9.84 -19.34
C THR A 98 32.88 -8.52 -20.11
N LYS A 99 33.02 -8.55 -21.43
CA LYS A 99 32.98 -7.33 -22.27
C LYS A 99 31.62 -6.65 -22.15
N ILE A 100 30.55 -7.44 -22.28
CA ILE A 100 29.16 -6.95 -22.17
C ILE A 100 28.89 -6.36 -20.79
N ILE A 101 29.38 -6.99 -19.72
CA ILE A 101 29.22 -6.45 -18.35
C ILE A 101 29.89 -5.08 -18.23
N ASN A 102 31.12 -4.92 -18.74
CA ASN A 102 31.85 -3.66 -18.66
C ASN A 102 31.13 -2.55 -19.43
N GLU A 103 30.62 -2.84 -20.63
CA GLU A 103 29.85 -1.87 -21.43
C GLU A 103 28.55 -1.44 -20.72
N ILE A 104 27.82 -2.38 -20.10
CA ILE A 104 26.59 -2.08 -19.36
C ILE A 104 26.91 -1.28 -18.09
N GLN A 105 28.03 -1.56 -17.43
CA GLN A 105 28.45 -0.86 -16.22
C GLN A 105 28.94 0.58 -16.48
N GLU A 106 29.50 0.87 -17.66
CA GLU A 106 29.87 2.24 -18.04
C GLU A 106 28.65 3.14 -18.34
N TYR A 107 27.49 2.56 -18.63
CA TYR A 107 26.27 3.31 -18.99
C TYR A 107 25.42 3.74 -17.78
N TYR A 108 25.81 3.36 -16.56
CA TYR A 108 25.14 3.68 -15.29
C TYR A 108 26.06 4.48 -14.36
#